data_AF-A0A965VM41-F1
#
_entry.id   AF-A0A965VM41-F1
#
_cell.length_a   1.000
_cell.length_b   1.000
_cell.length_c   1.000
_cell.angle_alpha   90.00
_cell.angle_beta   90.00
_cell.angle_gamma   90.00
#
_symmetry.space_group_name_H-M   'P 1'
#
loop_
_entity.id
_entity.type
_entity.pdbx_description
1 polymer ?
#
loop_
_entity_poly.entity_id
_entity_poly.type
_entity_poly.pdbx_seq_one_letter_code
_entity_poly.pdbx_strand_id
1 'polypeptide(L)'
;EYRNGGLLIDMGVIELIDANATKAAHLPDSALIVEWRALTVALLDEIAAEVRRQLEQPELELARILQGGTWTAGRRVAAEKRGPLAPPPVKIQSDGTVF
;
A
#
# COMPACT_ATOMS: atom_id res chain seq x y z
N GLU A 1 -0.32 6.89 7.55
CA GLU A 1 0.34 6.22 6.40
C GLU A 1 -0.53 5.06 5.92
N TYR A 2 -0.98 5.13 4.67
CA TYR A 2 -1.82 4.10 4.05
C TYR A 2 -1.00 2.84 3.78
N ARG A 3 -1.20 1.79 4.59
CA ARG A 3 -0.48 0.51 4.46
C ARG A 3 -0.85 -0.29 3.18
N ASN A 4 -1.79 0.22 2.38
CA ASN A 4 -2.20 -0.37 1.10
C ASN A 4 -1.04 -0.44 0.11
N GLY A 5 -0.30 0.66 -0.06
CA GLY A 5 0.84 0.67 -0.98
C GLY A 5 1.98 -0.23 -0.51
N GLY A 6 2.14 -0.37 0.81
CA GLY A 6 3.12 -1.28 1.40
C GLY A 6 2.78 -2.74 1.12
N LEU A 7 1.50 -3.12 1.22
CA LEU A 7 1.02 -4.46 0.87
C LEU A 7 1.40 -4.85 -0.57
N LEU A 8 1.23 -3.94 -1.53
CA LEU A 8 1.52 -4.20 -2.94
C LEU A 8 3.01 -4.46 -3.20
N ILE A 9 3.90 -3.72 -2.50
CA ILE A 9 5.34 -3.96 -2.56
C ILE A 9 5.72 -5.25 -1.83
N ASP A 10 5.21 -5.43 -0.61
CA ASP A 10 5.51 -6.59 0.21
C ASP A 10 5.04 -7.89 -0.47
N MET A 11 3.98 -7.86 -1.29
CA MET A 11 3.49 -9.00 -2.06
C MET A 11 4.12 -9.15 -3.46
N GLY A 12 5.00 -8.24 -3.88
CA GLY A 12 5.67 -8.28 -5.18
C GLY A 12 4.78 -7.88 -6.37
N VAL A 13 3.66 -7.19 -6.13
CA VAL A 13 2.80 -6.64 -7.19
C VAL A 13 3.42 -5.38 -7.80
N ILE A 14 4.08 -4.58 -6.96
CA ILE A 14 4.89 -3.43 -7.37
C ILE A 14 6.32 -3.68 -6.94
N GLU A 15 7.27 -3.42 -7.82
CA GLU A 15 8.70 -3.46 -7.51
C GLU A 15 9.35 -2.11 -7.79
N LEU A 16 10.34 -1.76 -6.97
CA LEU A 16 11.13 -0.55 -7.17
C LEU A 16 12.16 -0.81 -8.27
N ILE A 17 12.25 0.12 -9.23
CA ILE A 17 13.30 0.09 -10.26
C ILE A 17 14.69 0.14 -9.60
N ASP A 18 14.88 1.01 -8.61
CA ASP A 18 16.07 1.03 -7.75
C ASP A 18 15.71 0.53 -6.34
N ALA A 19 16.19 -0.67 -6.01
CA ALA A 19 16.00 -1.25 -4.69
C ALA A 19 16.58 -0.40 -3.54
N ASN A 20 17.57 0.46 -3.82
CA ASN A 20 18.14 1.36 -2.82
C ASN A 20 17.23 2.52 -2.46
N ALA A 21 16.17 2.79 -3.22
CA ALA A 21 15.21 3.85 -2.92
C ALA A 21 14.54 3.68 -1.55
N THR A 22 14.48 2.48 -1.00
CA THR A 22 13.97 2.18 0.36
C THR A 22 14.86 2.70 1.50
N LYS A 23 16.13 3.01 1.22
CA LYS A 23 17.12 3.42 2.24
C LYS A 23 16.88 4.85 2.70
N ALA A 24 16.47 5.73 1.79
CA ALA A 24 16.21 7.15 2.04
C ALA A 24 14.73 7.44 2.31
N ALA A 25 14.46 8.58 2.95
CA ALA A 25 13.12 9.17 2.99
C ALA A 25 12.93 10.12 1.81
N HIS A 26 11.72 10.17 1.28
CA HIS A 26 11.38 10.97 0.10
C HIS A 26 10.30 11.99 0.40
N LEU A 27 10.38 13.17 -0.22
CA LEU A 27 9.35 14.19 -0.07
C LEU A 27 8.00 13.69 -0.64
N PRO A 28 6.85 14.15 -0.09
CA PRO A 28 5.54 13.70 -0.55
C PRO A 28 5.24 14.00 -2.02
N ASP A 29 5.86 15.05 -2.57
CA ASP A 29 5.74 15.51 -3.96
C ASP A 29 6.83 14.95 -4.89
N SER A 30 7.75 14.13 -4.37
CA SER A 30 8.74 13.46 -5.21
C SER A 30 8.07 12.49 -6.19
N ALA A 31 8.66 12.34 -7.38
CA ALA A 31 8.15 11.45 -8.43
C ALA A 31 7.90 10.03 -7.90
N LEU A 32 8.83 9.48 -7.10
CA LEU A 32 8.68 8.15 -6.51
C LEU A 32 7.43 8.02 -5.65
N ILE A 33 7.16 8.98 -4.76
CA ILE A 33 5.99 8.92 -3.87
C ILE A 33 4.70 9.12 -4.67
N VAL A 34 4.69 10.05 -5.63
CA VAL A 34 3.53 10.31 -6.49
C VAL A 34 3.18 9.08 -7.33
N GLU A 35 4.17 8.47 -7.99
CA GLU A 35 3.99 7.26 -8.81
C GLU A 35 3.51 6.08 -7.97
N TRP A 36 4.15 5.82 -6.83
CA TRP A 36 3.74 4.75 -5.94
C TRP A 36 2.30 4.91 -5.43
N ARG A 37 1.90 6.14 -5.08
CA ARG A 37 0.52 6.43 -4.65
C ARG A 37 -0.47 6.28 -5.79
N ALA A 38 -0.14 6.75 -6.99
CA ALA A 38 -0.99 6.60 -8.18
C ALA A 38 -1.21 5.11 -8.51
N LEU A 39 -0.15 4.31 -8.51
CA LEU A 39 -0.23 2.86 -8.69
C LEU A 39 -1.06 2.19 -7.59
N THR A 40 -0.88 2.61 -6.34
CA THR A 40 -1.67 2.09 -5.22
C THR A 40 -3.15 2.35 -5.43
N VAL A 41 -3.55 3.57 -5.80
CA VAL A 41 -4.97 3.90 -6.06
C VAL A 41 -5.52 3.06 -7.20
N ALA A 42 -4.81 2.98 -8.33
CA ALA A 42 -5.25 2.20 -9.48
C ALA A 42 -5.44 0.71 -9.17
N LEU A 43 -4.51 0.12 -8.41
CA LEU A 43 -4.57 -1.31 -8.06
C LEU A 43 -5.59 -1.62 -6.97
N LEU A 44 -6.03 -0.64 -6.18
CA LEU A 44 -7.09 -0.86 -5.19
C LEU A 44 -8.44 -1.14 -5.85
N ASP A 45 -8.71 -0.57 -7.02
CA ASP A 45 -9.94 -0.85 -7.78
C ASP A 45 -9.95 -2.29 -8.31
N GLU A 46 -8.82 -2.76 -8.83
CA GLU A 46 -8.64 -4.16 -9.28
C GLU A 46 -8.79 -5.14 -8.11
N ILE A 47 -8.17 -4.85 -6.96
CA ILE A 47 -8.35 -5.64 -5.75
C ILE A 47 -9.81 -5.67 -5.32
N ALA A 48 -10.50 -4.52 -5.36
CA ALA A 48 -11.90 -4.45 -4.97
C ALA A 48 -12.80 -5.27 -5.90
N ALA A 49 -12.56 -5.22 -7.22
CA ALA A 49 -13.27 -6.05 -8.18
C ALA A 49 -13.05 -7.54 -7.90
N GLU A 50 -11.81 -7.96 -7.68
CA GLU A 50 -11.46 -9.36 -7.42
C GLU A 50 -12.02 -9.87 -6.08
N VAL A 51 -11.97 -9.05 -5.02
CA VAL A 51 -12.57 -9.40 -3.71
C VAL A 51 -14.09 -9.59 -3.83
N ARG A 52 -14.79 -8.68 -4.52
CA ARG A 52 -16.23 -8.82 -4.75
C ARG A 52 -16.57 -10.09 -5.51
N ARG A 53 -15.76 -10.41 -6.52
CA ARG A 53 -15.91 -11.62 -7.34
C ARG A 53 -15.69 -12.88 -6.51
N GLN A 54 -14.62 -12.96 -5.72
CA GLN A 54 -14.30 -14.13 -4.92
C GLN A 54 -15.29 -14.36 -3.77
N LEU A 55 -15.85 -13.30 -3.21
CA LEU A 55 -16.82 -13.39 -2.12
C LEU A 55 -18.28 -13.47 -2.60
N GLU A 56 -18.52 -13.33 -3.91
CA GLU A 56 -19.85 -13.20 -4.50
C GLU A 56 -20.68 -12.06 -3.85
N GLN A 57 -20.00 -10.95 -3.56
CA GLN A 57 -20.57 -9.76 -2.90
C GLN A 57 -20.38 -8.52 -3.77
N PRO A 58 -21.14 -8.34 -4.87
CA PRO A 58 -20.97 -7.20 -5.79
C PRO A 58 -21.18 -5.84 -5.11
N GLU A 59 -22.06 -5.78 -4.11
CA GLU A 59 -22.40 -4.56 -3.36
C GLU A 59 -21.40 -4.23 -2.24
N LEU A 60 -20.32 -5.01 -2.08
CA LEU A 60 -19.36 -4.74 -1.01
C LEU A 60 -18.65 -3.39 -1.26
N GLU A 61 -18.87 -2.46 -0.33
CA GLU A 61 -18.32 -1.10 -0.40
C GLU A 61 -16.78 -1.10 -0.38
N LEU A 62 -16.19 -0.23 -1.20
CA LEU A 62 -14.73 -0.07 -1.26
C LEU A 62 -14.14 0.24 0.12
N ALA A 63 -14.79 1.09 0.92
CA ALA A 63 -14.32 1.45 2.26
C ALA A 63 -14.11 0.22 3.17
N ARG A 64 -14.98 -0.80 3.08
CA ARG A 64 -14.86 -2.05 3.85
C ARG A 64 -13.70 -2.90 3.36
N ILE A 65 -13.50 -2.98 2.05
CA ILE A 65 -12.38 -3.67 1.43
C ILE A 65 -11.05 -3.00 1.83
N LEU A 66 -11.01 -1.67 1.92
CA LEU A 66 -9.80 -0.94 2.32
C LEU A 66 -9.48 -1.07 3.81
N GLN A 67 -10.43 -0.73 4.68
CA GLN A 67 -10.22 -0.71 6.14
C GLN A 67 -10.12 -2.12 6.73
N GLY A 68 -11.07 -3.00 6.35
CA GLY A 68 -11.14 -4.37 6.84
C GLY A 68 -10.20 -5.32 6.11
N GLY A 69 -9.98 -5.11 4.80
CA GLY A 69 -9.15 -5.95 3.95
C GLY A 69 -7.71 -5.47 3.86
N THR A 70 -7.43 -4.57 2.91
CA THR A 70 -6.06 -4.25 2.47
C THR A 70 -5.20 -3.66 3.58
N TRP A 71 -5.75 -2.84 4.49
CA TRP A 71 -4.97 -2.33 5.61
C TRP A 71 -4.61 -3.44 6.61
N THR A 72 -5.58 -4.26 7.02
CA THR A 72 -5.33 -5.35 7.96
C THR A 72 -4.37 -6.38 7.37
N ALA A 73 -4.58 -6.77 6.10
CA ALA A 73 -3.68 -7.64 5.36
C ALA A 73 -2.27 -7.05 5.26
N GLY A 74 -2.15 -5.78 4.89
CA GLY A 74 -0.86 -5.08 4.81
C GLY A 74 -0.09 -5.06 6.13
N ARG A 75 -0.77 -4.86 7.28
CA ARG A 75 -0.11 -4.95 8.59
C ARG A 75 0.37 -6.35 8.92
N ARG A 76 -0.44 -7.38 8.62
CA ARG A 76 -0.05 -8.79 8.86
C ARG A 76 1.14 -9.19 8.00
N VAL A 77 1.09 -8.94 6.70
CA VAL A 77 2.18 -9.24 5.77
C VAL A 77 3.45 -8.47 6.13
N ALA A 78 3.35 -7.18 6.49
CA ALA A 78 4.51 -6.42 6.94
C ALA A 78 5.13 -7.01 8.22
N ALA A 79 4.29 -7.44 9.17
CA ALA A 79 4.76 -8.08 10.40
C ALA A 79 5.49 -9.40 10.13
N GLU A 80 4.95 -10.22 9.23
CA GLU A 80 5.54 -11.50 8.82
C GLU A 80 6.85 -11.32 8.05
N LYS A 81 6.91 -10.38 7.10
CA LYS A 81 8.07 -10.21 6.22
C LYS A 81 9.18 -9.33 6.79
N ARG A 82 8.83 -8.33 7.58
CA ARG A 82 9.75 -7.25 7.99
C ARG A 82 9.76 -7.00 9.51
N GLY A 83 8.88 -7.65 10.27
CA GLY A 83 8.78 -7.57 11.72
C GLY A 83 7.60 -6.73 12.23
N PRO A 84 7.15 -6.92 13.48
CA PRO A 84 5.87 -6.43 14.00
C PRO A 84 5.74 -4.89 14.04
N LEU A 85 6.85 -4.18 14.11
CA LEU A 85 6.91 -2.71 14.13
C LEU A 85 7.55 -2.14 12.85
N ALA A 86 7.60 -2.92 11.78
CA ALA A 86 8.23 -2.48 10.54
C ALA A 86 7.55 -1.19 10.01
N PRO A 87 8.34 -0.14 9.71
CA PRO A 87 7.81 1.03 8.99
C PRO A 87 7.40 0.60 7.58
N PRO A 88 6.68 1.40 6.80
CA PRO A 88 6.42 1.06 5.40
C PRO A 88 7.70 0.93 4.55
N PRO A 89 7.66 0.17 3.44
CA PRO A 89 8.85 -0.16 2.67
C PRO A 89 9.44 1.07 1.96
N VAL A 90 8.60 2.05 1.61
CA VAL A 90 9.01 3.36 1.10
C VAL A 90 8.77 4.38 2.20
N LYS A 91 9.83 5.10 2.61
CA LYS A 91 9.77 6.09 3.70
C LYS A 91 9.39 7.45 3.13
N ILE A 92 8.36 8.07 3.68
CA ILE A 92 7.97 9.44 3.34
C ILE A 92 8.53 10.39 4.40
N GLN A 93 9.18 11.46 3.95
CA GLN A 93 9.50 12.60 4.80
C GLN A 93 8.22 13.42 4.97
N SER A 94 7.54 13.27 6.11
CA SER A 94 6.31 13.99 6.43
C SER A 94 6.52 14.84 7.67
N ASP A 95 6.02 16.07 7.64
CA ASP A 95 5.88 16.97 8.77
C ASP A 95 4.44 16.98 9.33
N GLY A 96 3.57 16.08 8.82
CA GLY A 96 2.17 15.97 9.21
C GLY A 96 1.22 16.93 8.49
N THR A 97 1.71 17.79 7.58
CA THR A 97 0.85 18.69 6.79
C THR A 97 0.35 18.08 5.48
N VAL A 98 1.06 17.07 4.97
CA VAL A 98 0.70 16.32 3.76
C VAL A 98 0.62 14.83 4.10
N PHE A 99 -0.55 14.25 3.83
CA PHE A 99 -0.88 12.84 4.06
C PHE A 99 -0.57 11.97 2.85
#